data_AF-A0A9W4S8D6-F1
#
_entry.id   AF-A0A9W4S8D6-F1
#
_cell.length_a   1.000
_cell.length_b   1.000
_cell.length_c   1.000
_cell.angle_alpha   90.00
_cell.angle_beta   90.00
_cell.angle_gamma   90.00
#
_symmetry.space_group_name_H-M   'P 1'
#
loop_
_entity.id
_entity.type
_entity.pdbx_description
1 polymer ?
#
loop_
_entity_poly.entity_id
_entity_poly.type
_entity_poly.pdbx_seq_one_letter_code
_entity_poly.pdbx_strand_id
1 'polypeptide(L)'
;MAVGSTLPSVPDTAQIKSTETGGRAPRNIVTSINYYDDPGDGSSPPPVVVGGQKVTNERKMIPHTMTVTDVTGDEDTFTLDSHGFQYLRHASVETDFTDEERIKNVYYPEAEKLYKEITGASRVVIFNHQIRRGPANWHSLGERNTEQRGPLHKAHVDQ
;
A
#
# COMPACT_ATOMS: atom_id res chain seq x y z
N MET A 1 -39.46 34.52 -16.25
CA MET A 1 -38.07 34.85 -15.88
C MET A 1 -37.43 33.56 -15.38
N ALA A 2 -36.56 32.95 -16.18
CA ALA A 2 -35.87 31.71 -15.81
C ALA A 2 -34.47 32.08 -15.30
N VAL A 3 -34.13 31.65 -14.09
CA VAL A 3 -32.84 31.93 -13.45
C VAL A 3 -31.89 30.80 -13.85
N GLY A 4 -30.97 31.09 -14.76
CA GLY A 4 -29.93 30.15 -15.19
C GLY A 4 -28.84 30.08 -14.12
N SER A 5 -28.68 28.90 -13.52
CA SER A 5 -27.56 28.60 -12.63
C SER A 5 -26.42 27.99 -13.45
N THR A 6 -25.38 28.78 -13.71
CA THR A 6 -24.12 28.33 -14.29
C THR A 6 -23.29 27.60 -13.23
N LEU A 7 -23.04 26.30 -13.46
CA LEU A 7 -22.05 25.52 -12.71
C LEU A 7 -20.63 26.02 -13.04
N PRO A 8 -19.70 26.08 -12.06
CA PRO A 8 -18.31 26.41 -12.34
C PRO A 8 -17.63 25.26 -13.11
N SER A 9 -16.89 25.63 -14.16
CA SER A 9 -16.14 24.73 -15.03
C SER A 9 -14.98 24.07 -14.28
N VAL A 10 -14.82 22.76 -14.49
CA VAL A 10 -13.66 21.98 -14.05
C VAL A 10 -12.41 22.55 -14.73
N PRO A 11 -11.33 22.89 -14.00
CA PRO A 11 -10.11 23.34 -14.65
C PRO A 11 -9.48 22.20 -15.45
N ASP A 12 -9.10 22.57 -16.68
CA ASP A 12 -8.41 21.81 -17.69
C ASP A 12 -7.18 21.09 -17.11
N THR A 13 -7.14 19.77 -17.25
CA THR A 13 -6.00 18.93 -16.81
C THR A 13 -4.92 18.94 -17.89
N ALA A 14 -4.35 20.11 -18.11
CA ALA A 14 -3.20 20.28 -18.98
C ALA A 14 -2.23 21.26 -18.33
N GLN A 15 -0.94 20.88 -18.30
CA GLN A 15 0.22 21.60 -17.76
C GLN A 15 0.55 21.30 -16.29
N ILE A 16 0.96 20.06 -16.00
CA ILE A 16 1.86 19.81 -14.87
C ILE A 16 3.23 20.37 -15.28
N LYS A 17 3.54 21.58 -14.82
CA LYS A 17 4.89 22.13 -14.91
C LYS A 17 5.81 21.26 -14.05
N SER A 18 6.77 20.64 -14.71
CA SER A 18 7.92 19.97 -14.12
C SER A 18 8.60 20.93 -13.15
N THR A 19 8.45 20.71 -11.85
CA THR A 19 9.26 21.41 -10.85
C THR A 19 10.68 20.86 -10.98
N GLU A 20 11.65 21.72 -11.28
CA GLU A 20 13.06 21.36 -11.38
C GLU A 20 13.55 20.75 -10.05
N THR A 21 13.65 19.43 -9.99
CA THR A 21 14.38 18.71 -8.95
C THR A 21 15.85 18.73 -9.32
N GLY A 22 16.66 19.53 -8.62
CA GLY A 22 18.11 19.45 -8.69
C GLY A 22 18.56 17.99 -8.50
N GLY A 23 19.15 17.40 -9.55
CA GLY A 23 19.40 15.96 -9.66
C GLY A 23 20.27 15.43 -8.53
N ARG A 24 19.64 14.75 -7.57
CA ARG A 24 20.33 13.94 -6.57
C ARG A 24 20.58 12.58 -7.18
N ALA A 25 21.84 12.13 -7.21
CA ALA A 25 22.18 10.80 -7.69
C ALA A 25 21.40 9.71 -6.90
N PRO A 26 20.88 8.67 -7.59
CA PRO A 26 20.17 7.57 -6.95
C PRO A 26 21.02 6.94 -5.84
N ARG A 27 20.41 6.71 -4.67
CA ARG A 27 21.06 6.08 -3.51
C ARG A 27 20.61 4.64 -3.32
N ASN A 28 21.08 3.76 -4.20
CA ASN A 28 20.86 2.33 -4.04
C ASN A 28 21.47 1.85 -2.71
N ILE A 29 20.78 0.95 -2.03
CA ILE A 29 21.25 0.35 -0.78
C ILE A 29 21.31 -1.16 -0.92
N VAL A 30 22.30 -1.77 -0.27
CA VAL A 30 22.34 -3.23 -0.10
C VAL A 30 21.78 -3.55 1.28
N THR A 31 20.75 -4.40 1.33
CA THR A 31 20.06 -4.78 2.57
C THR A 31 19.57 -6.23 2.48
N SER A 32 18.99 -6.74 3.55
CA SER A 32 18.40 -8.08 3.61
C SER A 32 16.87 -8.02 3.64
N ILE A 33 16.21 -8.85 2.82
CA ILE A 33 14.77 -9.12 2.93
C ILE A 33 14.56 -10.57 3.35
N ASN A 34 13.65 -10.80 4.30
CA ASN A 34 13.38 -12.13 4.83
C ASN A 34 12.35 -12.87 3.95
N TYR A 35 12.74 -14.01 3.37
CA TYR A 35 11.88 -14.91 2.60
C TYR A 35 11.62 -16.22 3.33
N TYR A 36 10.56 -16.93 2.92
CA TYR A 36 10.26 -18.25 3.48
C TYR A 36 11.41 -19.22 3.17
N ASP A 37 11.87 -19.93 4.21
CA ASP A 37 12.87 -21.00 4.09
C ASP A 37 12.21 -22.25 3.51
N ASP A 38 12.03 -22.24 2.19
CA ASP A 38 11.46 -23.37 1.45
C ASP A 38 12.45 -24.56 1.49
N PRO A 39 12.03 -25.72 2.04
CA PRO A 39 12.88 -26.92 2.08
C PRO A 39 13.24 -27.47 0.69
N GLY A 40 12.53 -27.06 -0.37
CA GLY A 40 12.79 -27.49 -1.74
C GLY A 40 12.42 -28.94 -2.03
N ASP A 41 11.71 -29.60 -1.12
CA ASP A 41 11.24 -30.99 -1.24
C ASP A 41 9.83 -31.11 -1.86
N GLY A 42 9.23 -29.98 -2.24
CA GLY A 42 7.88 -29.90 -2.80
C GLY A 42 6.76 -29.96 -1.76
N SER A 43 7.10 -29.98 -0.46
CA SER A 43 6.10 -29.87 0.61
C SER A 43 5.43 -28.50 0.62
N SER A 44 4.16 -28.45 1.05
CA SER A 44 3.46 -27.18 1.22
C SER A 44 4.00 -26.42 2.43
N PRO A 45 4.14 -25.08 2.35
CA PRO A 45 4.56 -24.29 3.49
C PRO A 45 3.57 -24.46 4.66
N PRO A 46 4.04 -24.46 5.92
CA PRO A 46 3.16 -24.43 7.08
C PRO A 46 2.10 -23.33 6.94
N PRO A 47 0.81 -23.60 7.24
CA PRO A 47 -0.23 -22.60 7.07
C PRO A 47 -0.02 -21.44 8.05
N VAL A 48 -0.37 -20.23 7.62
CA VAL A 48 -0.59 -19.13 8.56
C VAL A 48 -1.98 -19.34 9.14
N VAL A 49 -2.06 -19.62 10.44
CA VAL A 49 -3.35 -19.88 11.10
C VAL A 49 -3.90 -18.56 11.62
N VAL A 50 -5.07 -18.19 11.10
CA VAL A 50 -5.86 -17.03 11.55
C VAL A 50 -7.09 -17.59 12.26
N GLY A 51 -7.06 -17.61 13.58
CA GLY A 51 -8.14 -18.17 14.41
C GLY A 51 -8.59 -17.20 15.48
N GLY A 52 -9.84 -16.74 15.40
CA GLY A 52 -10.41 -15.81 16.38
C GLY A 52 -9.56 -14.55 16.55
N GLN A 53 -9.01 -14.37 17.76
CA GLN A 53 -8.18 -13.20 18.12
C GLN A 53 -6.66 -13.47 17.98
N LYS A 54 -6.27 -14.57 17.33
CA LYS A 54 -4.87 -15.00 17.26
C LYS A 54 -4.44 -15.32 15.83
N VAL A 55 -3.28 -14.78 15.46
CA VAL A 55 -2.57 -15.13 14.22
C VAL A 55 -1.23 -15.77 14.58
N THR A 56 -1.03 -17.01 14.17
CA THR A 56 0.26 -17.70 14.29
C THR A 56 0.90 -17.91 12.92
N ASN A 57 2.21 -17.72 12.86
CA ASN A 57 3.00 -17.95 11.66
C ASN A 57 4.32 -18.61 12.07
N GLU A 58 4.39 -19.92 11.86
CA GLU A 58 5.53 -20.77 12.22
C GLU A 58 6.52 -20.94 11.06
N ARG A 59 6.29 -20.24 9.94
CA ARG A 59 7.21 -20.28 8.81
C ARG A 59 8.55 -19.70 9.24
N LYS A 60 9.58 -20.54 9.13
CA LYS A 60 10.96 -20.08 9.24
C LYS A 60 11.25 -19.13 8.07
N MET A 61 11.87 -18.01 8.40
CA MET A 61 12.27 -17.01 7.41
C MET A 61 13.79 -16.92 7.39
N ILE A 62 14.36 -16.75 6.20
CA ILE A 62 15.79 -16.57 5.98
C ILE A 62 16.06 -15.22 5.30
N PRO A 63 17.09 -14.48 5.72
CA PRO A 63 17.46 -13.22 5.09
C PRO A 63 18.15 -13.46 3.75
N HIS A 64 17.70 -12.77 2.70
CA HIS A 64 18.36 -12.70 1.41
C HIS A 64 18.89 -11.31 1.17
N THR A 65 20.20 -11.21 0.91
CA THR A 65 20.85 -9.94 0.59
C THR A 65 20.47 -9.52 -0.83
N MET A 66 20.05 -8.27 -0.99
CA MET A 66 19.67 -7.70 -2.28
C MET A 66 19.94 -6.21 -2.34
N THR A 67 19.96 -5.69 -3.56
CA THR A 67 20.06 -4.25 -3.82
C THR A 67 18.65 -3.67 -3.96
N VAL A 68 18.35 -2.64 -3.17
CA VAL A 68 17.16 -1.81 -3.33
C VAL A 68 17.57 -0.58 -4.12
N THR A 69 16.95 -0.40 -5.29
CA THR A 69 17.23 0.71 -6.19
C THR A 69 16.43 1.94 -5.79
N ASP A 70 17.09 3.10 -5.73
CA ASP A 70 16.42 4.39 -5.54
C ASP A 70 15.84 4.86 -6.88
N VAL A 71 14.53 5.08 -6.90
CA VAL A 71 13.78 5.48 -8.11
C VAL A 71 13.45 6.98 -8.14
N THR A 72 14.01 7.76 -7.22
CA THR A 72 13.76 9.22 -7.15
C THR A 72 14.15 9.90 -8.46
N GLY A 73 13.19 10.55 -9.12
CA GLY A 73 13.36 11.20 -10.43
C GLY A 73 12.89 10.36 -11.62
N ASP A 74 12.67 9.06 -11.42
CA ASP A 74 12.20 8.12 -12.44
C ASP A 74 10.79 7.59 -12.15
N GLU A 75 10.05 8.20 -11.22
CA GLU A 75 8.75 7.70 -10.75
C GLU A 75 7.72 7.55 -11.88
N ASP A 76 7.75 8.45 -12.86
CA ASP A 76 6.82 8.48 -14.00
C ASP A 76 7.05 7.31 -14.99
N THR A 77 8.16 6.58 -14.86
CA THR A 77 8.44 5.39 -15.70
C THR A 77 7.67 4.15 -15.25
N PHE A 78 7.16 4.15 -14.01
CA PHE A 78 6.41 3.04 -13.43
C PHE A 78 4.91 3.24 -13.66
N THR A 79 4.37 2.53 -14.65
CA THR A 79 2.92 2.56 -14.95
C THR A 79 2.24 1.25 -14.54
N LEU A 80 0.94 1.33 -14.26
CA LEU A 80 0.14 0.15 -13.90
C LEU A 80 0.24 -0.97 -14.95
N ASP A 81 0.13 -0.63 -16.23
CA ASP A 81 0.12 -1.62 -17.32
C ASP A 81 1.47 -2.34 -17.52
N SER A 82 2.57 -1.70 -17.12
CA SER A 82 3.92 -2.24 -17.34
C SER A 82 4.51 -2.90 -16.09
N HIS A 83 4.24 -2.35 -14.91
CA HIS A 83 4.87 -2.77 -13.65
C HIS A 83 3.88 -3.31 -12.62
N GLY A 84 2.56 -3.20 -12.87
CA GLY A 84 1.52 -3.58 -11.90
C GLY A 84 1.35 -2.59 -10.75
N PHE A 85 2.11 -1.49 -10.74
CA PHE A 85 1.97 -0.38 -9.79
C PHE A 85 2.34 0.94 -10.47
N GLN A 86 1.93 2.06 -9.86
CA GLN A 86 2.25 3.39 -10.34
C GLN A 86 2.41 4.37 -9.18
N TYR A 87 3.34 5.32 -9.32
CA TYR A 87 3.50 6.42 -8.37
C TYR A 87 2.50 7.55 -8.65
N LEU A 88 1.90 8.06 -7.58
CA LEU A 88 0.92 9.13 -7.66
C LEU A 88 1.17 10.13 -6.54
N ARG A 89 1.09 11.41 -6.89
CA ARG A 89 1.11 12.50 -5.91
C ARG A 89 -0.32 12.84 -5.54
N HIS A 90 -0.80 12.25 -4.46
CA HIS A 90 -2.14 12.51 -3.92
C HIS A 90 -2.06 12.77 -2.42
N ALA A 91 -2.61 13.89 -1.98
CA ALA A 91 -2.70 14.22 -0.57
C ALA A 91 -4.08 13.84 -0.05
N SER A 92 -4.13 12.92 0.92
CA SER A 92 -5.39 12.48 1.49
C SER A 92 -5.95 13.48 2.50
N VAL A 93 -7.27 13.57 2.56
CA VAL A 93 -7.98 14.33 3.61
C VAL A 93 -7.89 13.59 4.95
N GLU A 94 -7.83 12.26 4.92
CA GLU A 94 -7.61 11.44 6.11
C GLU A 94 -6.12 11.29 6.38
N THR A 95 -5.66 11.72 7.57
CA THR A 95 -4.24 11.68 7.94
C THR A 95 -3.95 10.78 9.13
N ASP A 96 -4.95 10.53 9.98
CA ASP A 96 -4.73 9.95 11.30
C ASP A 96 -4.98 8.44 11.30
N PHE A 97 -5.92 7.97 10.46
CA PHE A 97 -6.28 6.56 10.27
C PHE A 97 -6.56 5.84 11.60
N THR A 98 -7.24 6.52 12.52
CA THR A 98 -7.56 6.00 13.86
C THR A 98 -9.02 5.66 14.07
N ASP A 99 -9.89 6.15 13.20
CA ASP A 99 -11.34 6.00 13.28
C ASP A 99 -11.84 5.25 12.03
N GLU A 100 -12.37 4.05 12.25
CA GLU A 100 -12.88 3.22 11.17
C GLU A 100 -14.06 3.86 10.43
N GLU A 101 -14.94 4.58 11.12
CA GLU A 101 -16.08 5.24 10.49
C GLU A 101 -15.59 6.38 9.60
N ARG A 102 -14.61 7.14 10.08
CA ARG A 102 -13.99 8.20 9.29
C ARG A 102 -13.26 7.64 8.07
N ILE A 103 -12.54 6.52 8.19
CA ILE A 103 -11.93 5.83 7.05
C ILE A 103 -13.00 5.42 6.03
N LYS A 104 -14.09 4.79 6.47
CA LYS A 104 -15.16 4.32 5.57
C LYS A 104 -15.94 5.47 4.92
N ASN A 105 -16.13 6.59 5.63
CA ASN A 105 -16.98 7.69 5.16
C ASN A 105 -16.19 8.78 4.41
N VAL A 106 -14.88 8.90 4.64
CA VAL A 106 -14.04 9.95 4.03
C VAL A 106 -13.01 9.33 3.10
N TYR A 107 -12.15 8.44 3.61
CA TYR A 107 -11.03 7.90 2.85
C TYR A 107 -11.47 6.96 1.74
N TYR A 108 -12.47 6.12 1.98
CA TYR A 108 -12.97 5.17 0.97
C TYR A 108 -13.53 5.88 -0.27
N PRO A 109 -14.46 6.86 -0.17
CA PRO A 109 -14.92 7.62 -1.33
C PRO A 109 -13.80 8.34 -2.07
N GLU A 110 -12.83 8.90 -1.34
CA GLU A 110 -11.67 9.57 -1.89
C GLU A 110 -10.81 8.60 -2.72
N ALA A 111 -10.48 7.44 -2.16
CA ALA A 111 -9.69 6.39 -2.81
C ALA A 111 -10.45 5.79 -4.01
N GLU A 112 -11.75 5.53 -3.90
CA GLU A 112 -12.55 5.04 -5.01
C GLU A 112 -12.54 6.00 -6.21
N LYS A 113 -12.68 7.31 -5.95
CA LYS A 113 -12.61 8.33 -7.00
C LYS A 113 -11.24 8.32 -7.64
N LEU A 114 -10.17 8.36 -6.84
CA LEU A 114 -8.79 8.33 -7.32
C LEU A 114 -8.53 7.10 -8.20
N TYR A 115 -8.88 5.90 -7.72
CA TYR A 115 -8.68 4.67 -8.48
C TYR A 115 -9.45 4.66 -9.80
N LYS A 116 -10.70 5.15 -9.84
CA LYS A 116 -11.45 5.27 -11.09
C LYS A 116 -10.80 6.23 -12.07
N GLU A 117 -10.31 7.38 -11.61
CA GLU A 117 -9.65 8.37 -12.45
C GLU A 117 -8.37 7.83 -13.10
N ILE A 118 -7.58 7.06 -12.35
CA ILE A 118 -6.30 6.52 -12.84
C ILE A 118 -6.51 5.30 -13.74
N THR A 119 -7.39 4.38 -13.33
CA THR A 119 -7.56 3.09 -14.01
C THR A 119 -8.61 3.12 -15.11
N GLY A 120 -9.49 4.13 -15.14
CA GLY A 120 -10.69 4.14 -15.98
C GLY A 120 -11.73 3.10 -15.57
N ALA A 121 -11.61 2.48 -14.40
CA ALA A 121 -12.53 1.44 -13.95
C ALA A 121 -13.96 1.97 -13.82
N SER A 122 -14.93 1.21 -14.34
CA SER A 122 -16.36 1.52 -14.18
C SER A 122 -16.84 1.35 -12.72
N ARG A 123 -16.17 0.50 -11.96
CA ARG A 123 -16.47 0.22 -10.56
C ARG A 123 -15.21 -0.07 -9.77
N VAL A 124 -15.16 0.46 -8.55
CA VAL A 124 -14.16 0.15 -7.53
C VAL A 124 -14.92 -0.30 -6.30
N VAL A 125 -14.42 -1.32 -5.60
CA VAL A 125 -14.99 -1.82 -4.35
C VAL A 125 -13.87 -2.05 -3.37
N ILE A 126 -13.87 -1.28 -2.29
CA ILE A 126 -12.91 -1.47 -1.20
C ILE A 126 -13.47 -2.53 -0.24
N PHE A 127 -12.90 -3.73 -0.26
CA PHE A 127 -13.41 -4.86 0.51
C PHE A 127 -12.94 -4.85 1.97
N ASN A 128 -11.76 -4.33 2.25
CA ASN A 128 -11.19 -4.29 3.59
C ASN A 128 -10.04 -3.26 3.70
N HIS A 129 -9.72 -2.83 4.92
CA HIS A 129 -8.47 -2.14 5.24
C HIS A 129 -7.80 -2.81 6.46
N GLN A 130 -6.51 -2.55 6.67
CA GLN A 130 -5.77 -3.03 7.83
C GLN A 130 -4.94 -1.89 8.40
N ILE A 131 -5.11 -1.59 9.69
CA ILE A 131 -4.31 -0.58 10.40
C ILE A 131 -3.25 -1.32 11.21
N ARG A 132 -1.97 -1.05 10.91
CA ARG A 132 -0.82 -1.72 11.54
C ARG A 132 -0.02 -0.76 12.39
N ARG A 133 -0.47 -0.52 13.63
CA ARG A 133 0.15 0.42 14.59
C ARG A 133 0.74 -0.24 15.83
N GLY A 134 0.60 -1.56 15.95
CA GLY A 134 1.16 -2.32 17.05
C GLY A 134 2.66 -2.57 16.91
N PRO A 135 3.26 -3.26 17.90
CA PRO A 135 4.70 -3.49 17.95
C PRO A 135 5.16 -4.48 16.87
N ALA A 136 6.45 -4.41 16.52
CA ALA A 136 7.07 -5.27 15.52
C ALA A 136 6.95 -6.78 15.82
N ASN A 137 6.94 -7.14 17.10
CA ASN A 137 6.85 -8.51 17.60
C ASN A 137 5.39 -8.94 17.90
N TRP A 138 4.39 -8.31 17.27
CA TRP A 138 2.98 -8.56 17.60
C TRP A 138 2.58 -10.05 17.52
N HIS A 139 3.15 -10.82 16.58
CA HIS A 139 2.90 -12.27 16.48
C HIS A 139 3.28 -13.05 17.76
N SER A 140 4.19 -12.53 18.57
CA SER A 140 4.68 -13.14 19.82
C SER A 140 3.88 -12.71 21.05
N LEU A 141 2.87 -11.84 20.92
CA LEU A 141 2.08 -11.33 22.04
C LEU A 141 1.06 -12.33 22.62
N GLY A 142 0.97 -13.54 22.05
CA GLY A 142 0.07 -14.58 22.53
C GLY A 142 -1.38 -14.36 22.11
N GLU A 143 -2.31 -14.58 23.04
CA GLU A 143 -3.74 -14.38 22.79
C GLU A 143 -4.05 -12.90 22.50
N ARG A 144 -5.03 -12.65 21.62
CA ARG A 144 -5.44 -11.30 21.20
C ARG A 144 -4.40 -10.48 20.44
N ASN A 145 -3.39 -11.13 19.87
CA ASN A 145 -2.38 -10.44 19.08
C ASN A 145 -2.94 -9.65 17.88
N THR A 146 -4.15 -9.97 17.41
CA THR A 146 -4.84 -9.25 16.34
C THR A 146 -5.18 -7.79 16.71
N GLU A 147 -5.36 -7.49 17.99
CA GLU A 147 -5.66 -6.12 18.47
C GLU A 147 -4.41 -5.22 18.42
N GLN A 148 -3.23 -5.82 18.30
CA GLN A 148 -1.95 -5.13 18.30
C GLN A 148 -1.17 -5.42 17.01
N ARG A 149 -1.85 -5.56 15.87
CA ARG A 149 -1.21 -5.80 14.57
C ARG A 149 -0.17 -4.72 14.29
N GLY A 150 1.09 -5.14 14.19
CA GLY A 150 2.21 -4.29 13.81
C GLY A 150 2.64 -4.49 12.36
N PRO A 151 3.71 -3.79 11.94
CA PRO A 151 4.32 -3.97 10.63
C PRO A 151 4.85 -5.41 10.46
N LEU A 152 4.92 -5.86 9.20
CA LEU A 152 5.54 -7.14 8.84
C LEU A 152 6.98 -6.88 8.38
N HIS A 153 7.92 -7.70 8.84
CA HIS A 153 9.36 -7.59 8.52
C HIS A 153 9.82 -8.69 7.56
N LYS A 154 8.90 -9.16 6.72
CA LYS A 154 9.10 -10.30 5.85
C LYS A 154 8.44 -10.05 4.51
N ALA A 155 9.06 -10.58 3.46
CA ALA A 155 8.45 -10.62 2.15
C ALA A 155 7.10 -11.33 2.25
N HIS A 156 6.09 -10.69 1.70
CA HIS A 156 4.76 -11.23 1.54
C HIS A 156 4.30 -10.87 0.14
N VAL A 157 3.45 -11.72 -0.41
CA VAL A 157 2.71 -11.41 -1.62
C VAL A 157 1.34 -11.00 -1.14
N ASP A 158 0.93 -9.78 -1.50
CA ASP A 158 -0.45 -9.35 -1.29
C ASP A 158 -1.35 -10.15 -2.24
N GLN A 159 -2.46 -10.65 -1.70
CA GLN A 159 -3.43 -11.45 -2.41
C GLN A 159 -4.69 -10.62 -2.70
#